data_AF-A0A519WRT3-F1
#
_entry.id   AF-A0A519WRT3-F1
#
_cell.length_a   1.000
_cell.length_b   1.000
_cell.length_c   1.000
_cell.angle_alpha   90.00
_cell.angle_beta   90.00
_cell.angle_gamma   90.00
#
_symmetry.space_group_name_H-M   'P 1'
#
loop_
_entity.id
_entity.type
_entity.pdbx_description
1 polymer ?
#
loop_
_entity_poly.entity_id
_entity_poly.type
_entity_poly.pdbx_seq_one_letter_code
_entity_poly.pdbx_strand_id
1 'polypeptide(L)'
;MASTITTLDPEQALDQHLAQNNVEPAKLFQHPAGLFILFLTEMWERFSYYGMRSLLTLFLVSELAKGGWQWDRKDALDLYAWYTGLVYLTPIVGGFIADRLTGFRKAIVLGGIIMTLGHASMAMEGFNENFFYAGLFLMITGNGLFKPNISGMVGQLYPAISDKKDSAYAIFYMGINSGAFLGMLMCGYIGEKVGWHWGFGLAGIFMFFGTLQFYFAQRIFGKLGYKTEKSEVVVVADNSTEGKAKAVSDKKVVNQRLWVIGVFSVFTIFFWMVFEQAGGSMTIFAKDYTLRNLTGSTAVTFKWVDAALTIFPLIAVSI
;
A
#
# COMPACT_ATOMS: atom_id res chain seq x y z
N MET A 1 -24.45 -44.62 10.91
CA MET A 1 -24.07 -43.89 9.68
C MET A 1 -22.84 -43.09 10.01
N ALA A 2 -21.67 -43.53 9.54
CA ALA A 2 -20.43 -42.78 9.72
C ALA A 2 -20.55 -41.50 8.88
N SER A 3 -20.46 -40.33 9.52
CA SER A 3 -20.33 -39.05 8.82
C SER A 3 -19.00 -39.09 8.06
N THR A 4 -19.07 -39.22 6.75
CA THR A 4 -17.92 -39.08 5.87
C THR A 4 -17.36 -37.67 6.10
N ILE A 5 -16.22 -37.55 6.77
CA ILE A 5 -15.47 -36.30 6.83
C ILE A 5 -14.90 -36.10 5.43
N THR A 6 -15.63 -35.37 4.59
CA THR A 6 -15.15 -35.01 3.26
C THR A 6 -14.03 -34.00 3.44
N THR A 7 -12.78 -34.43 3.29
CA THR A 7 -11.63 -33.52 3.20
C THR A 7 -11.80 -32.72 1.90
N LEU A 8 -12.14 -31.44 2.02
CA LEU A 8 -12.27 -30.56 0.86
C LEU A 8 -10.90 -30.37 0.22
N ASP A 9 -10.87 -30.45 -1.11
CA ASP A 9 -9.73 -29.96 -1.91
C ASP A 9 -9.52 -28.45 -1.61
N PRO A 10 -8.27 -27.95 -1.52
CA PRO A 10 -7.96 -26.53 -1.39
C PRO A 10 -8.81 -25.58 -2.24
N GLU A 11 -9.16 -25.94 -3.48
CA GLU A 11 -10.01 -25.10 -4.34
C GLU A 11 -11.48 -25.08 -3.88
N GLN A 12 -12.01 -26.23 -3.46
CA GLN A 12 -13.36 -26.33 -2.91
C GLN A 12 -13.47 -25.59 -1.57
N ALA A 13 -12.41 -25.64 -0.75
CA ALA A 13 -12.31 -24.88 0.49
C ALA A 13 -12.32 -23.37 0.26
N LEU A 14 -11.65 -22.90 -0.80
CA LEU A 14 -11.69 -21.49 -1.20
C LEU A 14 -13.11 -21.09 -1.64
N ASP A 15 -13.75 -21.85 -2.50
CA ASP A 15 -15.10 -21.52 -2.99
C ASP A 15 -16.14 -21.52 -1.86
N GLN A 16 -16.03 -22.48 -0.95
CA GLN A 16 -16.87 -22.50 0.25
C GLN A 16 -16.62 -21.28 1.14
N HIS A 17 -15.35 -20.91 1.37
CA HIS A 17 -14.97 -19.72 2.16
C HIS A 17 -15.55 -18.44 1.57
N LEU A 18 -15.46 -18.26 0.25
CA LEU A 18 -16.01 -17.10 -0.45
C LEU A 18 -17.54 -17.07 -0.34
N ALA A 19 -18.21 -18.21 -0.55
CA ALA A 19 -19.66 -18.33 -0.46
C ALA A 19 -20.19 -18.03 0.95
N GLN A 20 -19.54 -18.58 2.00
CA GLN A 20 -19.90 -18.32 3.40
C GLN A 20 -19.83 -16.83 3.77
N ASN A 21 -18.91 -16.11 3.14
CA ASN A 21 -18.72 -14.68 3.35
C ASN A 21 -19.53 -13.81 2.35
N ASN A 22 -20.41 -14.39 1.53
CA ASN A 22 -21.16 -13.69 0.49
C ASN A 22 -20.25 -12.88 -0.46
N VAL A 23 -19.04 -13.37 -0.73
CA VAL A 23 -18.10 -12.77 -1.69
C VAL A 23 -18.58 -13.13 -3.09
N GLU A 24 -18.45 -12.20 -4.04
CA GLU A 24 -18.86 -12.44 -5.41
C GLU A 24 -18.04 -13.60 -6.03
N PRO A 25 -18.69 -14.56 -6.73
CA PRO A 25 -18.02 -15.79 -7.18
C PRO A 25 -17.08 -15.59 -8.38
N ALA A 26 -16.98 -14.37 -8.91
CA ALA A 26 -16.14 -14.07 -10.06
C ALA A 26 -14.66 -14.34 -9.75
N LYS A 27 -13.99 -15.09 -10.63
CA LYS A 27 -12.55 -15.37 -10.58
C LYS A 27 -11.86 -14.83 -11.84
N LEU A 28 -10.65 -14.31 -11.68
CA LEU A 28 -9.75 -13.94 -12.76
C LEU A 28 -8.39 -14.58 -12.50
N PHE A 29 -7.77 -15.18 -13.52
CA PHE A 29 -6.53 -15.97 -13.37
C PHE A 29 -6.58 -16.96 -12.18
N GLN A 30 -7.72 -17.62 -11.97
CA GLN A 30 -7.99 -18.56 -10.87
C GLN A 30 -7.97 -17.97 -9.44
N HIS A 31 -7.90 -16.65 -9.30
CA HIS A 31 -8.02 -15.92 -8.04
C HIS A 31 -9.35 -15.17 -7.96
N PRO A 32 -9.90 -14.91 -6.76
CA PRO A 32 -11.11 -14.10 -6.60
C PRO A 32 -10.92 -12.72 -7.23
N ALA A 33 -11.92 -12.20 -7.94
CA ALA A 33 -11.86 -10.89 -8.61
C ALA A 33 -11.54 -9.75 -7.62
N GLY A 34 -11.93 -9.90 -6.35
CA GLY A 34 -11.56 -8.98 -5.27
C GLY A 34 -10.04 -8.80 -5.11
N LEU A 35 -9.21 -9.80 -5.44
CA LEU A 35 -7.76 -9.67 -5.42
C LEU A 35 -7.28 -8.56 -6.37
N PHE A 36 -7.86 -8.48 -7.57
CA PHE A 36 -7.46 -7.50 -8.59
C PHE A 36 -7.93 -6.08 -8.25
N ILE A 37 -9.05 -5.97 -7.52
CA ILE A 37 -9.45 -4.69 -6.92
C ILE A 37 -8.41 -4.25 -5.88
N LEU A 38 -7.99 -5.14 -4.97
CA LEU A 38 -6.97 -4.82 -3.98
C LEU A 38 -5.61 -4.52 -4.63
N PHE A 39 -5.24 -5.28 -5.66
CA PHE A 39 -4.04 -5.05 -6.48
C PHE A 39 -4.03 -3.63 -7.07
N LEU A 40 -5.10 -3.25 -7.78
CA LEU A 40 -5.15 -1.95 -8.44
C LEU A 40 -5.21 -0.81 -7.41
N THR A 41 -5.95 -1.00 -6.32
CA THR A 41 -6.03 -0.02 -5.24
C THR A 41 -4.67 0.18 -4.57
N GLU A 42 -3.93 -0.89 -4.29
CA GLU A 42 -2.56 -0.79 -3.76
C GLU A 42 -1.60 -0.19 -4.79
N MET A 43 -1.71 -0.57 -6.07
CA MET A 43 -0.89 0.00 -7.14
C MET A 43 -1.04 1.53 -7.22
N TRP A 44 -2.27 2.06 -7.11
CA TRP A 44 -2.51 3.50 -7.13
C TRP A 44 -1.98 4.23 -5.90
N GLU A 45 -2.09 3.64 -4.72
CA GLU A 45 -1.46 4.19 -3.52
C GLU A 45 0.07 4.15 -3.62
N ARG A 46 0.65 3.10 -4.21
CA ARG A 46 2.10 2.99 -4.35
C ARG A 46 2.64 3.93 -5.41
N PHE A 47 1.88 4.16 -6.47
CA PHE A 47 2.13 5.23 -7.41
C PHE A 47 2.20 6.57 -6.69
N SER A 48 1.20 6.91 -5.88
CA SER A 48 1.13 8.21 -5.22
C SER A 48 2.24 8.40 -4.17
N TYR A 49 2.47 7.37 -3.35
CA TYR A 49 3.47 7.38 -2.29
C TYR A 49 4.89 7.49 -2.86
N TYR A 50 5.29 6.58 -3.77
CA TYR A 50 6.64 6.60 -4.32
C TYR A 50 6.85 7.76 -5.31
N GLY A 51 5.81 8.17 -6.03
CA GLY A 51 5.84 9.36 -6.88
C GLY A 51 6.15 10.61 -6.07
N MET A 52 5.40 10.89 -5.00
CA MET A 52 5.71 12.01 -4.09
C MET A 52 7.07 11.84 -3.43
N ARG A 53 7.40 10.63 -2.97
CA ARG A 53 8.67 10.37 -2.27
C ARG A 53 9.90 10.59 -3.17
N SER A 54 9.78 10.37 -4.48
CA SER A 54 10.83 10.70 -5.45
C SER A 54 11.06 12.20 -5.59
N LEU A 55 9.99 12.99 -5.40
CA LEU A 55 10.05 14.46 -5.45
C LEU A 55 10.54 15.06 -4.15
N LEU A 56 10.17 14.46 -3.00
CA LEU A 56 10.31 15.05 -1.67
C LEU A 56 11.68 15.67 -1.41
N THR A 57 12.75 14.88 -1.46
CA THR A 57 14.10 15.39 -1.22
C THR A 57 14.58 16.31 -2.35
N LEU A 58 14.25 15.98 -3.61
CA LEU A 58 14.68 16.77 -4.78
C LEU A 58 14.11 18.18 -4.74
N PHE A 59 12.83 18.31 -4.40
CA PHE A 59 12.13 19.58 -4.24
C PHE A 59 12.80 20.46 -3.18
N LEU A 60 13.00 19.91 -1.98
CA LEU A 60 13.57 20.64 -0.85
C LEU A 60 14.97 21.18 -1.16
N VAL A 61 15.83 20.38 -1.78
CA VAL A 61 17.22 20.78 -2.09
C VAL A 61 17.37 21.55 -3.41
N SER A 62 16.29 21.75 -4.18
CA SER A 62 16.37 22.46 -5.45
C SER A 62 16.37 23.97 -5.25
N GLU A 63 17.08 24.69 -6.12
CA GLU A 63 17.23 26.14 -6.06
C GLU A 63 15.88 26.87 -6.12
N LEU A 64 15.78 28.03 -5.46
CA LEU A 64 14.60 28.91 -5.54
C LEU A 64 14.25 29.28 -6.99
N ALA A 65 15.28 29.49 -7.83
CA ALA A 65 15.10 29.79 -9.25
C ALA A 65 14.41 28.67 -10.06
N LYS A 66 14.40 27.44 -9.54
CA LYS A 66 13.73 26.27 -10.13
C LYS A 66 12.46 25.90 -9.34
N GLY A 67 11.96 26.79 -8.48
CA GLY A 67 10.78 26.60 -7.65
C GLY A 67 10.98 25.62 -6.48
N GLY A 68 12.20 25.21 -6.17
CA GLY A 68 12.49 24.44 -4.96
C GLY A 68 12.73 25.35 -3.76
N TRP A 69 12.99 24.78 -2.58
CA TRP A 69 13.15 25.54 -1.33
C TRP A 69 14.59 25.83 -0.91
N GLN A 70 15.56 25.33 -1.67
CA GLN A 70 17.00 25.55 -1.46
C GLN A 70 17.49 25.20 -0.05
N TRP A 71 16.94 24.13 0.53
CA TRP A 71 17.39 23.61 1.82
C TRP A 71 18.77 22.97 1.74
N ASP A 72 19.44 22.90 2.89
CA ASP A 72 20.59 22.03 3.04
C ASP A 72 20.18 20.55 2.88
N ARG A 73 21.08 19.76 2.30
CA ARG A 73 20.84 18.33 2.06
C ARG A 73 20.60 17.58 3.36
N LYS A 74 21.30 17.96 4.44
CA LYS A 74 21.15 17.37 5.75
C LYS A 74 19.71 17.55 6.24
N ASP A 75 19.18 18.76 6.19
CA ASP A 75 17.84 19.06 6.70
C ASP A 75 16.75 18.34 5.87
N ALA A 76 16.93 18.29 4.55
CA ALA A 76 16.02 17.55 3.66
C ALA A 76 16.02 16.04 3.92
N LEU A 77 17.20 15.46 4.17
CA LEU A 77 17.34 14.03 4.51
C LEU A 77 16.82 13.72 5.93
N ASP A 78 17.02 14.62 6.88
CA ASP A 78 16.50 14.50 8.24
C ASP A 78 14.96 14.53 8.24
N LEU A 79 14.33 15.45 7.49
CA LEU A 79 12.86 15.46 7.31
C LEU A 79 12.37 14.16 6.65
N TYR A 80 13.07 13.73 5.59
CA TYR A 80 12.73 12.49 4.88
C TYR A 80 12.77 11.27 5.81
N ALA A 81 13.80 11.15 6.65
CA ALA A 81 13.97 10.06 7.61
C ALA A 81 12.85 10.03 8.66
N TRP A 82 12.47 11.18 9.20
CA TRP A 82 11.33 11.27 10.12
C TRP A 82 10.01 10.92 9.45
N TYR A 83 9.79 11.43 8.23
CA TYR A 83 8.60 11.11 7.45
C TYR A 83 8.48 9.60 7.19
N THR A 84 9.53 8.96 6.66
CA THR A 84 9.52 7.52 6.38
C THR A 84 9.37 6.71 7.66
N GLY A 85 10.10 7.06 8.73
CA GLY A 85 9.99 6.42 10.03
C GLY A 85 8.57 6.43 10.58
N LEU A 86 7.87 7.56 10.51
CA LEU A 86 6.48 7.66 10.94
C LEU A 86 5.52 6.88 10.04
N VAL A 87 5.75 6.86 8.72
CA VAL A 87 5.00 6.02 7.77
C VAL A 87 5.12 4.52 8.08
N TYR A 88 6.24 4.06 8.65
CA TYR A 88 6.39 2.67 9.11
C TYR A 88 5.80 2.43 10.51
N LEU A 89 5.69 3.47 11.34
CA LEU A 89 5.17 3.38 12.69
C LEU A 89 3.63 3.43 12.76
N THR A 90 3.00 4.37 12.04
CA THR A 90 1.54 4.57 12.11
C THR A 90 0.67 3.40 11.67
N PRO A 91 1.11 2.47 10.79
CA PRO A 91 0.37 1.23 10.48
C PRO A 91 0.01 0.39 11.71
N ILE A 92 0.85 0.39 12.76
CA ILE A 92 0.53 -0.33 14.00
C ILE A 92 -0.75 0.24 14.63
N VAL A 93 -0.83 1.57 14.70
CA VAL A 93 -1.98 2.29 15.25
C VAL A 93 -3.21 2.10 14.37
N GLY A 94 -3.06 2.20 13.04
CA GLY A 94 -4.20 2.08 12.13
C GLY A 94 -4.76 0.66 12.01
N GLY A 95 -3.93 -0.38 12.14
CA GLY A 95 -4.40 -1.77 12.25
C GLY A 95 -5.21 -1.98 13.52
N PHE A 96 -4.72 -1.48 14.66
CA PHE A 96 -5.45 -1.54 15.93
C PHE A 96 -6.81 -0.79 15.88
N ILE A 97 -6.85 0.37 15.23
CA ILE A 97 -8.08 1.14 15.03
C ILE A 97 -9.08 0.32 14.19
N ALA A 98 -8.62 -0.31 13.12
CA ALA A 98 -9.49 -1.10 12.25
C ALA A 98 -10.04 -2.35 12.94
N ASP A 99 -9.21 -3.05 13.72
CA ASP A 99 -9.63 -4.22 14.49
C ASP A 99 -10.71 -3.89 15.52
N ARG A 100 -10.64 -2.71 16.16
CA ARG A 100 -11.54 -2.36 17.27
C ARG A 100 -12.73 -1.49 16.87
N LEU A 101 -12.54 -0.57 15.93
CA LEU A 101 -13.48 0.53 15.70
C LEU A 101 -14.09 0.50 14.31
N THR A 102 -13.28 0.54 13.26
CA THR A 102 -13.77 0.86 11.91
C THR A 102 -14.03 -0.35 11.01
N GLY A 103 -13.31 -1.46 11.21
CA GLY A 103 -13.18 -2.51 10.19
C GLY A 103 -12.27 -2.07 9.03
N PHE A 104 -11.77 -3.05 8.28
CA PHE A 104 -10.70 -2.84 7.29
C PHE A 104 -11.17 -1.96 6.14
N ARG A 105 -12.38 -2.19 5.60
CA ARG A 105 -12.90 -1.42 4.46
C ARG A 105 -13.00 0.08 4.74
N LYS A 106 -13.59 0.43 5.89
CA LYS A 106 -13.74 1.84 6.29
C LYS A 106 -12.37 2.47 6.58
N ALA A 107 -11.44 1.73 7.19
CA ALA A 107 -10.09 2.21 7.41
C ALA A 107 -9.35 2.49 6.09
N ILE A 108 -9.48 1.62 5.09
CA ILE A 108 -8.89 1.80 3.75
C ILE A 108 -9.48 3.03 3.07
N VAL A 109 -10.81 3.17 3.03
CA VAL A 109 -11.46 4.34 2.41
C VAL A 109 -11.04 5.64 3.11
N LEU A 110 -11.09 5.68 4.44
CA LEU A 110 -10.71 6.86 5.22
C LEU A 110 -9.23 7.19 5.02
N GLY A 111 -8.35 6.20 5.07
CA GLY A 111 -6.92 6.38 4.81
C GLY A 111 -6.67 6.92 3.41
N GLY A 112 -7.37 6.38 2.40
CA GLY A 112 -7.27 6.83 1.01
C GLY A 112 -7.70 8.29 0.83
N ILE A 113 -8.84 8.69 1.42
CA ILE A 113 -9.32 10.08 1.40
C ILE A 113 -8.30 11.01 2.07
N ILE A 114 -7.78 10.63 3.24
CA ILE A 114 -6.78 11.43 3.96
C ILE A 114 -5.50 11.61 3.11
N MET A 115 -5.02 10.55 2.46
CA MET A 115 -3.86 10.65 1.56
C MET A 115 -4.13 11.51 0.33
N THR A 116 -5.32 11.41 -0.28
CA THR A 116 -5.72 12.32 -1.37
C THR A 116 -5.67 13.78 -0.92
N LEU A 117 -6.21 14.09 0.26
CA LEU A 117 -6.12 15.44 0.83
C LEU A 117 -4.67 15.83 1.14
N GLY A 118 -3.83 14.88 1.55
CA GLY A 118 -2.40 15.11 1.77
C GLY A 118 -1.68 15.54 0.49
N HIS A 119 -1.92 14.86 -0.63
CA HIS A 119 -1.38 15.26 -1.92
C HIS A 119 -1.95 16.58 -2.44
N ALA A 120 -3.26 16.80 -2.28
CA ALA A 120 -3.88 18.08 -2.63
C ALA A 120 -3.26 19.23 -1.83
N SER A 121 -2.98 19.01 -0.55
CA SER A 121 -2.27 19.95 0.32
C SER A 121 -0.85 20.20 -0.20
N MET A 122 -0.04 19.17 -0.48
CA MET A 122 1.31 19.37 -1.04
C MET A 122 1.31 20.07 -2.40
N ALA A 123 0.30 19.84 -3.24
CA ALA A 123 0.14 20.55 -4.50
C ALA A 123 -0.11 22.06 -4.33
N MET A 124 -0.52 22.50 -3.15
CA MET A 124 -0.73 23.91 -2.78
C MET A 124 0.47 24.54 -2.03
N GLU A 125 1.64 23.89 -2.01
CA GLU A 125 2.80 24.39 -1.25
C GLU A 125 3.25 25.81 -1.65
N GLY A 126 3.00 26.22 -2.89
CA GLY A 126 3.32 27.57 -3.38
C GLY A 126 2.45 28.69 -2.83
N PHE A 127 1.30 28.37 -2.22
CA PHE A 127 0.47 29.36 -1.52
C PHE A 127 0.96 29.62 -0.09
N ASN A 128 1.39 28.55 0.60
CA ASN A 128 1.91 28.60 1.95
C ASN A 128 2.68 27.30 2.24
N GLU A 129 3.89 27.42 2.78
CA GLU A 129 4.73 26.27 3.17
C GLU A 129 4.02 25.31 4.13
N ASN A 130 3.11 25.81 4.98
CA ASN A 130 2.32 24.99 5.89
C ASN A 130 1.49 23.91 5.18
N PHE A 131 1.07 24.15 3.93
CA PHE A 131 0.34 23.15 3.16
C PHE A 131 1.19 21.93 2.83
N PHE A 132 2.49 22.11 2.63
CA PHE A 132 3.42 21.00 2.41
C PHE A 132 3.51 20.11 3.67
N TYR A 133 3.75 20.70 4.83
CA TYR A 133 3.85 19.95 6.10
C TYR A 133 2.53 19.32 6.52
N ALA A 134 1.41 20.03 6.35
CA ALA A 134 0.08 19.47 6.56
C ALA A 134 -0.14 18.27 5.64
N GLY A 135 0.32 18.36 4.38
CA GLY A 135 0.27 17.27 3.43
C GLY A 135 1.09 16.04 3.87
N LEU A 136 2.32 16.22 4.35
CA LEU A 136 3.13 15.13 4.90
C LEU A 136 2.46 14.47 6.13
N PHE A 137 1.86 15.27 7.02
CA PHE A 137 1.13 14.75 8.17
C PHE A 137 -0.10 13.93 7.77
N LEU A 138 -0.88 14.42 6.79
CA LEU A 138 -2.01 13.68 6.22
C LEU A 138 -1.53 12.38 5.56
N MET A 139 -0.41 12.39 4.83
CA MET A 139 0.16 11.16 4.26
C MET A 139 0.53 10.14 5.34
N ILE A 140 1.20 10.56 6.42
CA ILE A 140 1.58 9.68 7.55
C ILE A 140 0.35 9.03 8.18
N THR A 141 -0.69 9.82 8.45
CA THR A 141 -1.91 9.34 9.12
C THR A 141 -2.78 8.48 8.19
N GLY A 142 -2.95 8.90 6.94
CA GLY A 142 -3.71 8.16 5.93
C GLY A 142 -3.07 6.82 5.57
N ASN A 143 -1.74 6.77 5.37
CA ASN A 143 -1.00 5.53 5.16
C ASN A 143 -1.17 4.58 6.36
N GLY A 144 -1.14 5.11 7.58
CA GLY A 144 -1.33 4.33 8.80
C GLY A 144 -2.65 3.57 8.81
N LEU A 145 -3.74 4.19 8.33
CA LEU A 145 -5.05 3.55 8.22
C LEU A 145 -5.18 2.65 6.97
N PHE A 146 -4.50 2.96 5.89
CA PHE A 146 -4.65 2.23 4.63
C PHE A 146 -3.84 0.92 4.61
N LYS A 147 -2.53 1.04 4.84
CA LYS A 147 -1.53 -0.01 4.57
C LYS A 147 -1.72 -1.33 5.34
N PRO A 148 -1.92 -1.34 6.67
CA PRO A 148 -2.09 -2.60 7.40
C PRO A 148 -3.40 -3.30 7.01
N ASN A 149 -4.42 -2.52 6.64
CA ASN A 149 -5.78 -3.01 6.45
C ASN A 149 -6.01 -3.59 5.05
N ILE A 150 -5.42 -3.00 4.01
CA ILE A 150 -5.51 -3.54 2.65
C ILE A 150 -4.76 -4.87 2.50
N SER A 151 -3.57 -4.99 3.08
CA SER A 151 -2.82 -6.26 3.12
C SER A 151 -3.56 -7.31 3.95
N GLY A 152 -4.21 -6.89 5.05
CA GLY A 152 -5.10 -7.73 5.83
C GLY A 152 -6.30 -8.25 5.03
N MET A 153 -6.89 -7.44 4.14
CA MET A 153 -7.98 -7.87 3.27
C MET A 153 -7.56 -8.94 2.26
N VAL A 154 -6.34 -8.88 1.71
CA VAL A 154 -5.80 -9.95 0.85
C VAL A 154 -5.79 -11.27 1.62
N GLY A 155 -5.31 -11.24 2.86
CA GLY A 155 -5.27 -12.42 3.72
C GLY A 155 -6.64 -13.01 4.05
N GLN A 156 -7.69 -12.18 4.11
CA GLN A 156 -9.07 -12.60 4.38
C GLN A 156 -9.79 -13.21 3.17
N LEU A 157 -9.31 -12.98 1.94
CA LEU A 157 -9.90 -13.58 0.73
C LEU A 157 -9.68 -15.09 0.66
N TYR A 158 -8.67 -15.62 1.35
CA TYR A 158 -8.26 -17.01 1.27
C TYR A 158 -8.38 -17.70 2.63
N PRO A 159 -8.95 -18.92 2.70
CA PRO A 159 -8.92 -19.70 3.92
C PRO A 159 -7.48 -20.12 4.26
N ALA A 160 -7.23 -20.46 5.52
CA ALA A 160 -5.89 -20.79 6.01
C ALA A 160 -5.23 -21.99 5.30
N ILE A 161 -6.03 -22.90 4.73
CA ILE A 161 -5.56 -24.10 4.01
C ILE A 161 -5.31 -23.86 2.52
N SER A 162 -5.62 -22.68 1.98
CA SER A 162 -5.48 -22.41 0.54
C SER A 162 -4.02 -22.31 0.11
N ASP A 163 -3.65 -23.10 -0.89
CA ASP A 163 -2.37 -23.05 -1.61
C ASP A 163 -2.21 -21.80 -2.48
N LYS A 164 -3.32 -21.17 -2.89
CA LYS A 164 -3.35 -19.92 -3.68
C LYS A 164 -3.02 -18.66 -2.87
N LYS A 165 -2.87 -18.76 -1.54
CA LYS A 165 -2.65 -17.58 -0.69
C LYS A 165 -1.29 -16.92 -0.98
N ASP A 166 -0.24 -17.71 -1.17
CA ASP A 166 1.11 -17.18 -1.41
C ASP A 166 1.21 -16.55 -2.81
N SER A 167 0.63 -17.18 -3.84
CA SER A 167 0.57 -16.60 -5.19
C SER A 167 -0.30 -15.33 -5.22
N ALA A 168 -1.33 -15.23 -4.39
CA ALA A 168 -2.11 -14.00 -4.26
C ALA A 168 -1.30 -12.84 -3.69
N TYR A 169 -0.45 -13.08 -2.67
CA TYR A 169 0.49 -12.07 -2.18
C TYR A 169 1.53 -11.69 -3.23
N ALA A 170 2.02 -12.65 -4.03
CA ALA A 170 2.92 -12.36 -5.15
C ALA A 170 2.25 -11.43 -6.18
N ILE A 171 1.00 -11.70 -6.57
CA ILE A 171 0.21 -10.82 -7.45
C ILE A 171 0.06 -9.45 -6.81
N PHE A 172 -0.37 -9.38 -5.55
CA PHE A 172 -0.53 -8.12 -4.84
C PHE A 172 0.77 -7.29 -4.81
N TYR A 173 1.92 -7.93 -4.59
CA TYR A 173 3.23 -7.26 -4.60
C TYR A 173 3.70 -6.83 -5.99
N MET A 174 3.28 -7.50 -7.07
CA MET A 174 3.51 -6.96 -8.42
C MET A 174 2.85 -5.59 -8.59
N GLY A 175 1.67 -5.37 -8.00
CA GLY A 175 0.98 -4.07 -8.01
C GLY A 175 1.80 -2.99 -7.32
N ILE A 176 2.45 -3.32 -6.20
CA ILE A 176 3.35 -2.41 -5.48
C ILE A 176 4.50 -1.97 -6.38
N ASN A 177 5.19 -2.91 -7.02
CA ASN A 177 6.34 -2.62 -7.86
C ASN A 177 5.95 -1.80 -9.10
N SER A 178 4.85 -2.16 -9.76
CA SER A 178 4.33 -1.44 -10.93
C SER A 178 3.93 0.00 -10.56
N GLY A 179 3.22 0.18 -9.45
CA GLY A 179 2.85 1.49 -8.94
C GLY A 179 4.07 2.34 -8.63
N ALA A 180 5.04 1.79 -7.90
CA ALA A 180 6.29 2.48 -7.55
C ALA A 180 7.06 2.95 -8.79
N PHE A 181 7.24 2.05 -9.76
CA PHE A 181 7.93 2.35 -11.02
C PHE A 181 7.26 3.50 -11.78
N LEU A 182 5.96 3.39 -12.03
CA LEU A 182 5.20 4.42 -12.76
C LEU A 182 5.14 5.74 -12.00
N GLY A 183 4.97 5.68 -10.67
CA GLY A 183 4.91 6.85 -9.80
C GLY A 183 6.20 7.66 -9.83
N MET A 184 7.34 7.01 -9.61
CA MET A 184 8.65 7.65 -9.66
C MET A 184 8.95 8.25 -11.04
N LEU A 185 8.62 7.52 -12.11
CA LEU A 185 8.83 7.98 -13.49
C LEU A 185 7.99 9.22 -13.81
N MET A 186 6.67 9.12 -13.62
CA MET A 186 5.74 10.18 -14.05
C MET A 186 5.76 11.39 -13.12
N CYS A 187 5.70 11.18 -11.80
CA CYS A 187 5.72 12.29 -10.85
C CYS A 187 7.08 12.99 -10.87
N GLY A 188 8.18 12.22 -10.91
CA GLY A 188 9.54 12.75 -11.05
C GLY A 188 9.70 13.62 -12.29
N TYR A 189 9.27 13.13 -13.44
CA TYR A 189 9.30 13.89 -14.70
C TYR A 189 8.47 15.18 -14.63
N ILE A 190 7.20 15.10 -14.20
CA ILE A 190 6.32 16.28 -14.11
C ILE A 190 6.86 17.28 -13.09
N GLY A 191 7.34 16.81 -11.94
CA GLY A 191 7.90 17.66 -10.88
C GLY A 191 9.12 18.45 -11.35
N GLU A 192 10.10 17.78 -11.97
CA GLU A 192 11.35 18.43 -12.41
C GLU A 192 11.19 19.28 -13.68
N LYS A 193 10.29 18.91 -14.60
CA LYS A 193 10.18 19.56 -15.93
C LYS A 193 9.04 20.54 -16.05
N VAL A 194 7.93 20.33 -15.34
CA VAL A 194 6.73 21.16 -15.42
C VAL A 194 6.56 21.99 -14.16
N GLY A 195 6.76 21.38 -12.98
CA GLY A 195 6.78 22.07 -11.70
C GLY A 195 6.38 21.16 -10.54
N TRP A 196 6.93 21.43 -9.35
CA TRP A 196 6.78 20.59 -8.16
C TRP A 196 5.32 20.38 -7.74
N HIS A 197 4.52 21.45 -7.75
CA HIS A 197 3.08 21.39 -7.45
C HIS A 197 2.34 20.38 -8.35
N TRP A 198 2.68 20.32 -9.64
CA TRP A 198 2.07 19.39 -10.59
C TRP A 198 2.52 17.94 -10.35
N GLY A 199 3.76 17.74 -9.92
CA GLY A 199 4.25 16.43 -9.50
C GLY A 199 3.51 15.90 -8.27
N PHE A 200 3.36 16.74 -7.24
CA PHE A 200 2.57 16.39 -6.05
C PHE A 200 1.08 16.19 -6.37
N GLY A 201 0.53 17.03 -7.24
CA GLY A 201 -0.86 16.95 -7.71
C GLY A 201 -1.15 15.69 -8.51
N LEU A 202 -0.24 15.27 -9.40
CA LEU A 202 -0.37 14.03 -10.17
C LEU A 202 -0.51 12.81 -9.25
N ALA A 203 0.35 12.73 -8.22
CA ALA A 203 0.26 11.69 -7.20
C ALA A 203 -1.12 11.69 -6.51
N GLY A 204 -1.66 12.88 -6.20
CA GLY A 204 -2.99 13.03 -5.62
C GLY A 204 -4.14 12.59 -6.52
N ILE A 205 -4.06 12.86 -7.83
CA ILE A 205 -5.07 12.44 -8.81
C ILE A 205 -5.19 10.91 -8.83
N PHE A 206 -4.06 10.19 -8.91
CA PHE A 206 -4.09 8.73 -8.93
C PHE A 206 -4.50 8.13 -7.58
N MET A 207 -4.08 8.73 -6.46
CA MET A 207 -4.57 8.34 -5.14
C MET A 207 -6.10 8.50 -5.03
N PHE A 208 -6.64 9.60 -5.56
CA PHE A 208 -8.09 9.85 -5.59
C PHE A 208 -8.82 8.78 -6.40
N PHE A 209 -8.35 8.46 -7.61
CA PHE A 209 -8.95 7.41 -8.42
C PHE A 209 -8.84 6.03 -7.77
N GLY A 210 -7.71 5.69 -7.15
CA GLY A 210 -7.56 4.45 -6.40
C GLY A 210 -8.54 4.34 -5.22
N THR A 211 -8.79 5.47 -4.54
CA THR A 211 -9.76 5.56 -3.45
C THR A 211 -11.20 5.41 -3.96
N LEU A 212 -11.57 6.09 -5.06
CA LEU A 212 -12.88 5.95 -5.69
C LEU A 212 -13.12 4.51 -6.17
N GLN A 213 -12.13 3.93 -6.84
CA GLN A 213 -12.17 2.55 -7.32
C GLN A 213 -12.48 1.60 -6.16
N PHE A 214 -11.74 1.68 -5.05
CA PHE A 214 -12.00 0.84 -3.88
C PHE A 214 -13.39 1.11 -3.29
N TYR A 215 -13.76 2.38 -3.13
CA TYR A 215 -15.04 2.78 -2.56
C TYR A 215 -16.23 2.22 -3.34
N PHE A 216 -16.19 2.22 -4.68
CA PHE A 216 -17.28 1.67 -5.49
C PHE A 216 -17.20 0.14 -5.60
N ALA A 217 -16.00 -0.44 -5.67
CA ALA A 217 -15.81 -1.87 -5.82
C ALA A 217 -15.97 -2.66 -4.50
N GLN A 218 -15.97 -2.01 -3.34
CA GLN A 218 -15.96 -2.69 -2.04
C GLN A 218 -17.11 -3.68 -1.80
N ARG A 219 -18.19 -3.62 -2.58
CA ARG A 219 -19.32 -4.58 -2.49
C ARG A 219 -18.89 -6.01 -2.84
N ILE A 220 -17.89 -6.17 -3.70
CA ILE A 220 -17.40 -7.49 -4.15
C ILE A 220 -16.93 -8.38 -3.00
N PHE A 221 -16.45 -7.77 -1.91
CA PHE A 221 -15.86 -8.47 -0.77
C PHE A 221 -16.90 -9.08 0.20
N GLY A 222 -18.20 -8.97 -0.06
CA GLY A 222 -19.24 -9.60 0.77
C GLY A 222 -19.24 -9.10 2.21
N LYS A 223 -18.97 -9.98 3.17
CA LYS A 223 -18.79 -9.67 4.61
C LYS A 223 -17.33 -9.40 5.02
N LEU A 224 -16.35 -9.72 4.18
CA LEU A 224 -14.92 -9.62 4.52
C LEU A 224 -14.48 -8.17 4.74
N GLY A 225 -13.65 -7.90 5.74
CA GLY A 225 -13.16 -6.55 6.03
C GLY A 225 -14.19 -5.61 6.67
N TYR A 226 -15.40 -6.06 6.97
CA TYR A 226 -16.24 -5.39 7.96
C TYR A 226 -15.76 -5.72 9.38
N LYS A 227 -16.13 -4.87 10.34
CA LYS A 227 -15.92 -5.17 11.75
C LYS A 227 -16.73 -6.42 12.10
N THR A 228 -16.05 -7.51 12.44
CA THR A 228 -16.69 -8.69 12.99
C THR A 228 -17.24 -8.33 14.38
N GLU A 229 -18.56 -8.31 14.55
CA GLU A 229 -19.12 -8.46 15.88
C GLU A 229 -18.61 -9.80 16.39
N LYS A 230 -18.03 -9.84 17.60
CA LYS A 230 -17.54 -11.09 18.19
C LYS A 230 -18.71 -12.09 18.17
N SER A 231 -18.74 -12.96 17.17
CA SER A 231 -19.54 -14.17 17.28
C SER A 231 -18.91 -14.91 18.45
N GLU A 232 -19.64 -14.97 19.57
CA GLU A 232 -19.44 -16.05 20.51
C GLU A 232 -19.35 -17.31 19.66
N VAL A 233 -18.17 -17.94 19.68
CA VAL A 233 -18.03 -19.27 19.13
C VAL A 233 -18.97 -20.12 19.97
N VAL A 234 -20.20 -20.31 19.49
CA VAL A 234 -21.10 -21.33 20.02
C VAL A 234 -20.44 -22.64 19.63
N VAL A 235 -19.55 -23.11 20.48
CA VAL A 235 -19.08 -24.49 20.46
C VAL A 235 -20.34 -25.31 20.70
N VAL A 236 -20.91 -25.85 19.64
CA VAL A 236 -21.89 -26.92 19.76
C VAL A 236 -21.11 -28.08 20.37
N ALA A 237 -21.22 -28.21 21.69
CA ALA A 237 -20.68 -29.34 22.41
C ALA A 237 -21.42 -30.58 21.91
N ASP A 238 -20.77 -31.35 21.04
CA ASP A 238 -21.18 -32.71 20.78
C ASP A 238 -20.95 -33.52 22.07
N ASN A 239 -22.03 -33.95 22.69
CA ASN A 239 -22.06 -34.72 23.93
C ASN A 239 -21.66 -36.18 23.67
N SER A 240 -20.49 -36.43 23.10
CA SER A 240 -19.90 -37.76 23.10
C SER A 240 -18.38 -37.73 22.97
N THR A 241 -17.73 -38.49 23.85
CA THR A 241 -16.30 -38.79 23.99
C THR A 241 -15.40 -37.79 24.73
N GLU A 242 -14.99 -38.23 25.92
CA GLU A 242 -13.90 -37.72 26.73
C GLU A 242 -12.59 -37.69 25.93
N GLY A 243 -12.26 -36.52 25.41
CA GLY A 243 -10.98 -36.25 24.80
C GLY A 243 -10.89 -34.75 24.59
N LYS A 244 -10.40 -34.02 25.61
CA LYS A 244 -10.29 -32.56 25.64
C LYS A 244 -9.83 -31.99 24.29
N ALA A 245 -10.79 -31.54 23.49
CA ALA A 245 -10.55 -30.83 22.25
C ALA A 245 -9.83 -29.53 22.59
N LYS A 246 -8.56 -29.49 22.24
CA LYS A 246 -7.59 -28.43 22.51
C LYS A 246 -7.87 -27.23 21.59
N ALA A 247 -8.95 -26.50 21.86
CA ALA A 247 -9.36 -25.33 21.08
C ALA A 247 -9.68 -24.13 22.00
N VAL A 248 -8.75 -23.81 22.89
CA VAL A 248 -8.65 -22.48 23.49
C VAL A 248 -7.17 -22.12 23.41
N SER A 249 -6.82 -21.23 22.47
CA SER A 249 -5.46 -20.68 22.39
C SER A 249 -5.11 -20.09 23.75
N ASP A 250 -4.20 -20.73 24.49
CA ASP A 250 -3.78 -20.30 25.82
C ASP A 250 -3.52 -18.79 25.82
N LYS A 251 -4.19 -18.03 26.69
CA LYS A 251 -4.02 -16.56 26.80
C LYS A 251 -2.54 -16.18 26.94
N LYS A 252 -1.76 -17.05 27.60
CA LYS A 252 -0.30 -16.96 27.70
C LYS A 252 0.39 -17.04 26.34
N VAL A 253 0.01 -17.99 25.48
CA VAL A 253 0.55 -18.15 24.12
C VAL A 253 0.21 -16.94 23.25
N VAL A 254 -1.02 -16.41 23.35
CA VAL A 254 -1.40 -15.18 22.62
C VAL A 254 -0.54 -14.00 23.04
N ASN A 255 -0.40 -13.78 24.35
CA ASN A 255 0.42 -12.68 24.88
C ASN A 255 1.91 -12.84 24.50
N GLN A 256 2.43 -14.07 24.49
CA GLN A 256 3.79 -14.35 24.03
C GLN A 256 3.97 -14.02 22.54
N ARG A 257 3.01 -14.41 21.68
CA ARG A 257 3.04 -14.05 20.26
C ARG A 257 2.98 -12.54 20.06
N LEU A 258 2.12 -11.84 20.78
CA LEU A 258 2.03 -10.37 20.72
C LEU A 258 3.32 -9.69 21.18
N TRP A 259 3.97 -10.22 22.22
CA TRP A 259 5.26 -9.71 22.68
C TRP A 259 6.35 -9.91 21.63
N VAL A 260 6.44 -11.11 21.03
CA VAL A 260 7.37 -11.42 19.94
C VAL A 260 7.14 -10.53 18.73
N ILE A 261 5.88 -10.34 18.32
CA ILE A 261 5.52 -9.40 17.25
C ILE A 261 5.98 -7.99 17.61
N GLY A 262 5.72 -7.52 18.84
CA GLY A 262 6.14 -6.20 19.30
C GLY A 262 7.66 -5.99 19.20
N VAL A 263 8.45 -6.97 19.67
CA VAL A 263 9.92 -6.92 19.57
C VAL A 263 10.36 -6.89 18.11
N PHE A 264 9.86 -7.78 17.25
CA PHE A 264 10.21 -7.80 15.83
C PHE A 264 9.78 -6.51 15.11
N SER A 265 8.62 -5.94 15.45
CA SER A 265 8.15 -4.67 14.88
C SER A 265 9.11 -3.52 15.21
N VAL A 266 9.63 -3.44 16.43
CA VAL A 266 10.60 -2.39 16.80
C VAL A 266 11.87 -2.49 15.93
N PHE A 267 12.48 -3.68 15.85
CA PHE A 267 13.67 -3.87 15.02
C PHE A 267 13.40 -3.61 13.54
N THR A 268 12.26 -4.07 13.04
CA THR A 268 11.85 -3.88 11.64
C THR A 268 11.66 -2.39 11.32
N ILE A 269 10.98 -1.64 12.19
CA ILE A 269 10.76 -0.20 11.97
C ILE A 269 12.09 0.55 11.97
N PHE A 270 12.98 0.29 12.93
CA PHE A 270 14.30 0.92 12.96
C PHE A 270 15.14 0.55 11.73
N PHE A 271 15.15 -0.72 11.34
CA PHE A 271 15.83 -1.17 10.13
C PHE A 271 15.32 -0.42 8.89
N TRP A 272 14.00 -0.40 8.67
CA TRP A 272 13.41 0.28 7.51
C TRP A 272 13.62 1.79 7.56
N MET A 273 13.54 2.44 8.73
CA MET A 273 13.81 3.87 8.88
C MET A 273 15.23 4.23 8.40
N VAL A 274 16.22 3.41 8.72
CA VAL A 274 17.61 3.62 8.26
C VAL A 274 17.77 3.22 6.79
N PHE A 275 17.28 2.04 6.40
CA PHE A 275 17.39 1.51 5.04
C PHE A 275 16.75 2.46 4.01
N GLU A 276 15.60 3.03 4.35
CA GLU A 276 14.81 3.85 3.43
C GLU A 276 15.45 5.22 3.16
N GLN A 277 16.42 5.66 3.96
CA GLN A 277 17.20 6.86 3.65
C GLN A 277 17.95 6.75 2.31
N ALA A 278 18.25 5.52 1.88
CA ALA A 278 18.81 5.28 0.55
C ALA A 278 17.94 5.92 -0.54
N GLY A 279 16.62 5.96 -0.38
CA GLY A 279 15.73 6.62 -1.34
C GLY A 279 15.96 8.13 -1.46
N GLY A 280 16.33 8.82 -0.38
CA GLY A 280 16.66 10.24 -0.42
C GLY A 280 18.07 10.49 -0.96
N SER A 281 19.06 9.78 -0.42
CA SER A 281 20.47 9.97 -0.79
C SER A 281 20.77 9.53 -2.22
N MET A 282 20.21 8.40 -2.68
CA MET A 282 20.39 7.93 -4.06
C MET A 282 19.75 8.87 -5.08
N THR A 283 18.66 9.54 -4.70
CA THR A 283 17.99 10.50 -5.59
C THR A 283 18.84 11.76 -5.76
N ILE A 284 19.44 12.28 -4.67
CA ILE A 284 20.42 13.37 -4.76
C ILE A 284 21.65 12.93 -5.57
N PHE A 285 22.18 11.73 -5.30
CA PHE A 285 23.31 11.18 -6.04
C PHE A 285 23.01 11.09 -7.55
N ALA A 286 21.83 10.59 -7.93
CA ALA A 286 21.41 10.53 -9.33
C ALA A 286 21.19 11.91 -9.95
N LYS A 287 20.86 12.95 -9.17
CA LYS A 287 20.82 14.34 -9.65
C LYS A 287 22.22 14.88 -9.96
N ASP A 288 23.18 14.63 -9.07
CA ASP A 288 24.53 15.21 -9.16
C ASP A 288 25.44 14.48 -10.15
N TYR A 289 25.35 13.15 -10.20
CA TYR A 289 26.33 12.29 -10.88
C TYR A 289 25.80 11.62 -12.15
N THR A 290 24.56 11.89 -12.55
CA THR A 290 24.02 11.39 -13.82
C THR A 290 24.01 12.50 -14.86
N LEU A 291 24.76 12.31 -15.95
CA LEU A 291 24.78 13.24 -17.06
C LEU A 291 23.49 13.08 -17.88
N ARG A 292 22.52 13.97 -17.67
CA ARG A 292 21.19 13.91 -18.32
C ARG A 292 21.15 14.56 -19.71
N ASN A 293 22.24 15.21 -20.13
CA ASN A 293 22.36 15.83 -21.45
C ASN A 293 22.95 14.83 -22.44
N LEU A 294 22.07 14.08 -23.12
CA LEU A 294 22.45 13.23 -24.24
C LEU A 294 22.45 14.06 -25.53
N THR A 295 23.49 13.91 -26.35
CA THR A 295 23.61 14.57 -27.67
C THR A 295 23.83 13.55 -28.79
N GLY A 296 23.51 13.92 -30.03
CA GLY A 296 23.78 13.08 -31.21
C GLY A 296 22.95 11.79 -31.26
N SER A 297 23.55 10.72 -31.80
CA SER A 297 22.90 9.42 -31.98
C SER A 297 22.43 8.80 -30.66
N THR A 298 23.19 8.97 -29.58
CA THR A 298 22.84 8.47 -28.24
C THR A 298 21.54 9.08 -27.72
N ALA A 299 21.29 10.37 -28.01
CA ALA A 299 20.03 11.02 -27.64
C ALA A 299 18.83 10.44 -28.40
N VAL A 300 19.03 10.13 -29.69
CA VAL A 300 17.99 9.54 -30.54
C VAL A 300 17.66 8.12 -30.07
N THR A 301 18.69 7.30 -29.82
CA THR A 301 18.50 5.94 -29.28
C THR A 301 17.78 5.97 -27.93
N PHE A 302 18.18 6.86 -27.03
CA PHE A 302 17.52 7.01 -25.74
C PHE A 302 16.04 7.37 -25.88
N LYS A 303 15.69 8.34 -26.75
CA LYS A 303 14.29 8.72 -26.99
C LYS A 303 13.44 7.56 -27.50
N TRP A 304 13.99 6.70 -28.37
CA TRP A 304 13.27 5.52 -28.85
C TRP A 304 13.07 4.47 -27.76
N VAL A 305 14.08 4.26 -26.91
CA VAL A 305 13.97 3.36 -25.74
C VAL A 305 12.96 3.90 -24.73
N ASP A 306 13.02 5.19 -24.40
CA ASP A 306 12.10 5.87 -23.48
C ASP A 306 10.66 5.86 -24.00
N ALA A 307 10.47 6.13 -25.30
CA ALA A 307 9.17 6.00 -25.94
C ALA A 307 8.64 4.56 -25.89
N ALA A 308 9.48 3.55 -26.15
CA ALA A 308 9.08 2.15 -26.03
C ALA A 308 8.70 1.79 -24.59
N LEU A 309 9.48 2.24 -23.60
CA LEU A 309 9.19 2.04 -22.18
C LEU A 309 7.91 2.74 -21.71
N THR A 310 7.53 3.84 -22.35
CA THR A 310 6.29 4.57 -22.03
C THR A 310 5.07 3.97 -22.74
N ILE A 311 5.21 3.66 -24.03
CA ILE A 311 4.12 3.17 -24.89
C ILE A 311 3.77 1.71 -24.58
N PHE A 312 4.75 0.86 -24.30
CA PHE A 312 4.52 -0.57 -24.08
C PHE A 312 3.59 -0.85 -22.88
N PRO A 313 3.80 -0.25 -21.69
CA PRO A 313 2.85 -0.39 -20.59
C PRO A 313 1.47 0.18 -20.91
N LEU A 314 1.38 1.31 -21.63
CA LEU A 314 0.09 1.89 -22.04
C LEU A 314 -0.71 0.95 -22.97
N ILE A 315 -0.04 0.30 -23.92
CA ILE A 315 -0.66 -0.70 -24.80
C ILE A 315 -1.05 -1.95 -24.00
N ALA A 316 -0.17 -2.45 -23.13
CA ALA A 316 -0.44 -3.63 -22.32
C ALA A 316 -1.63 -3.45 -21.36
N VAL A 317 -1.91 -2.21 -20.93
CA VAL A 317 -3.07 -1.88 -20.08
C VAL A 317 -4.35 -1.66 -20.89
N SER A 318 -4.26 -1.44 -22.21
CA SER A 318 -5.41 -1.19 -23.08
C SER A 318 -5.89 -2.42 -23.88
N ILE A 319 -5.27 -3.58 -23.66
CA ILE A 319 -5.67 -4.90 -24.19
C ILE A 319 -6.21 -5.75 -23.02
#